data_AF-A0A2E2TPV6-F1
#
_entry.id   AF-A0A2E2TPV6-F1
#
_cell.length_a   1.000
_cell.length_b   1.000
_cell.length_c   1.000
_cell.angle_alpha   90.00
_cell.angle_beta   90.00
_cell.angle_gamma   90.00
#
_symmetry.space_group_name_H-M   'P 1'
#
loop_
_entity.id
_entity.type
_entity.pdbx_description
1 polymer ?
#
loop_
_entity_poly.entity_id
_entity_poly.type
_entity_poly.pdbx_seq_one_letter_code
_entity_poly.pdbx_strand_id
1 'polypeptide(L)'
;MDSFLLCYAPKPEGSAQIITDRPDQTESSSTVEKGALQIEARFQIGFEGDHSNVIAQSLVPTTLFRQGISERFELRILSQIEQIRFQEKIIKGISDLEIGTKIQLSRKAQSRTQRA
;
A
#
# COMPACT_ATOMS: atom_id res chain seq x y z
N MET A 1 27.54 19.58 -23.14
CA MET A 1 27.23 19.79 -21.71
C MET A 1 26.55 18.51 -21.29
N ASP A 2 27.37 17.53 -20.91
CA ASP A 2 26.91 16.15 -20.83
C ASP A 2 26.32 15.92 -19.44
N SER A 3 24.99 15.84 -19.40
CA SER A 3 24.25 15.49 -18.20
C SER A 3 24.54 14.03 -17.84
N PHE A 4 25.46 13.82 -16.90
CA PHE A 4 25.62 12.54 -16.22
C PHE A 4 24.41 12.31 -15.31
N LEU A 5 23.46 11.51 -15.78
CA LEU A 5 22.38 10.98 -14.94
C LEU A 5 22.96 9.86 -14.07
N LEU A 6 23.31 10.16 -12.82
CA LEU A 6 23.71 9.15 -11.84
C LEU A 6 22.47 8.38 -11.39
N CYS A 7 22.15 7.29 -12.07
CA CYS A 7 21.11 6.36 -11.63
C CYS A 7 21.62 5.56 -10.42
N TYR A 8 21.32 6.03 -9.21
CA TYR A 8 21.51 5.24 -7.98
C TYR A 8 20.41 4.17 -7.92
N ALA A 9 20.74 2.94 -8.30
CA ALA A 9 19.91 1.77 -8.04
C ALA A 9 20.38 1.13 -6.72
N PRO A 10 19.68 1.32 -5.59
CA PRO A 10 20.01 0.61 -4.37
C PRO A 10 19.89 -0.90 -4.66
N LYS A 11 20.92 -1.68 -4.30
CA LYS A 11 20.82 -3.13 -4.34
C LYS A 11 19.69 -3.53 -3.39
N PRO A 12 18.68 -4.30 -3.83
CA PRO A 12 17.66 -4.80 -2.92
C PRO A 12 18.34 -5.77 -1.95
N GLU A 13 18.56 -5.30 -0.72
CA GLU A 13 19.17 -6.09 0.36
C GLU A 13 18.12 -6.96 1.09
N GLY A 14 16.86 -6.93 0.66
CA GLY A 14 15.75 -7.60 1.34
C GLY A 14 14.66 -8.14 0.40
N SER A 15 13.83 -9.00 0.96
CA SER A 15 12.65 -9.59 0.35
C SER A 15 11.43 -8.69 0.50
N ALA A 16 10.70 -8.47 -0.60
CA ALA A 16 9.44 -7.73 -0.61
C ALA A 16 8.23 -8.66 -0.33
N GLN A 17 8.36 -9.59 0.63
CA GLN A 17 7.32 -10.57 0.91
C GLN A 17 6.06 -9.91 1.48
N ILE A 18 4.91 -10.22 0.88
CA ILE A 18 3.60 -9.80 1.38
C ILE A 18 3.13 -10.73 2.49
N ILE A 19 2.63 -10.14 3.58
CA ILE A 19 1.91 -10.86 4.64
C ILE A 19 0.45 -10.92 4.21
N THR A 20 -0.08 -12.13 4.02
CA THR A 20 -1.42 -12.36 3.43
C THR A 20 -2.53 -12.56 4.47
N ASP A 21 -2.18 -12.71 5.74
CA ASP A 21 -3.14 -12.96 6.85
C ASP A 21 -3.67 -11.66 7.49
N ARG A 22 -3.75 -10.58 6.70
CA ARG A 22 -4.23 -9.27 7.16
C ARG A 22 -5.56 -8.91 6.49
N PRO A 23 -6.50 -8.29 7.22
CA PRO A 23 -7.83 -8.00 6.68
C PRO A 23 -7.83 -6.83 5.69
N ASP A 24 -6.83 -5.93 5.74
CA ASP A 24 -6.70 -4.78 4.85
C ASP A 24 -5.30 -4.68 4.18
N GLN A 25 -5.09 -3.61 3.41
CA GLN A 25 -3.80 -3.36 2.75
C GLN A 25 -2.73 -2.72 3.66
N THR A 26 -3.06 -2.22 4.86
CA THR A 26 -2.12 -1.40 5.66
C THR A 26 -1.89 -1.85 7.10
N GLU A 27 -2.66 -2.81 7.61
CA GLU A 27 -2.67 -3.32 8.99
C GLU A 27 -1.60 -4.37 9.27
N SER A 28 -0.67 -4.62 8.35
CA SER A 28 0.55 -5.31 8.78
C SER A 28 1.24 -4.43 9.83
N SER A 29 1.72 -5.01 10.93
CA SER A 29 2.50 -4.30 11.95
C SER A 29 3.98 -4.19 11.58
N SER A 30 4.48 -5.00 10.65
CA SER A 30 5.87 -4.96 10.18
C SER A 30 6.11 -3.93 9.07
N THR A 31 7.33 -3.39 9.02
CA THR A 31 7.82 -2.60 7.88
C THR A 31 8.35 -3.50 6.78
N VAL A 32 8.35 -3.03 5.52
CA VAL A 32 9.11 -3.67 4.43
C VAL A 32 10.60 -3.71 4.78
N GLU A 33 11.28 -4.78 4.36
CA GLU A 33 12.72 -4.93 4.57
C GLU A 33 13.52 -3.78 3.94
N LYS A 34 14.65 -3.43 4.56
CA LYS A 34 15.53 -2.37 4.07
C LYS A 34 15.93 -2.61 2.62
N GLY A 35 15.79 -1.58 1.78
CA GLY A 35 16.12 -1.61 0.36
C GLY A 35 15.09 -2.32 -0.52
N ALA A 36 14.12 -3.03 0.05
CA ALA A 36 13.10 -3.70 -0.74
C ALA A 36 11.98 -2.73 -1.17
N LEU A 37 11.61 -2.83 -2.44
CA LEU A 37 10.46 -2.15 -3.03
C LEU A 37 9.32 -3.16 -3.19
N GLN A 38 8.19 -2.90 -2.56
CA GLN A 38 6.97 -3.68 -2.72
C GLN A 38 5.92 -2.83 -3.43
N ILE A 39 5.26 -3.41 -4.44
CA ILE A 39 4.19 -2.76 -5.20
C ILE A 39 2.95 -3.63 -5.05
N GLU A 40 1.89 -3.05 -4.52
CA GLU A 40 0.62 -3.74 -4.29
C GLU A 40 -0.50 -3.05 -5.08
N ALA A 41 -1.22 -3.80 -5.91
CA ALA A 41 -2.40 -3.32 -6.63
C ALA A 41 -3.66 -3.99 -6.08
N ARG A 42 -4.61 -3.19 -5.60
CA ARG A 42 -5.87 -3.64 -5.00
C ARG A 42 -7.04 -3.17 -5.87
N PHE A 43 -8.06 -4.03 -5.94
CA PHE A 43 -9.38 -3.69 -6.47
C PHE A 43 -10.35 -3.71 -5.30
N GLN A 44 -11.12 -2.63 -5.12
CA GLN A 44 -12.13 -2.56 -4.07
C GLN A 44 -13.45 -2.09 -4.66
N ILE A 45 -14.54 -2.74 -4.25
CA ILE A 45 -15.91 -2.39 -4.65
C ILE A 45 -16.72 -2.26 -3.36
N GLY A 46 -17.39 -1.12 -3.21
CA GLY A 46 -18.26 -0.80 -2.08
C GLY A 46 -19.65 -0.41 -2.56
N PHE A 47 -20.66 -0.71 -1.75
CA PHE A 47 -22.04 -0.33 -1.98
C PHE A 47 -22.57 0.33 -0.71
N GLU A 48 -23.16 1.51 -0.84
CA GLU A 48 -23.66 2.34 0.25
C GLU A 48 -25.10 2.77 -0.07
N GLY A 49 -25.97 2.84 0.94
CA GLY A 49 -27.35 3.30 0.80
C GLY A 49 -28.42 2.22 0.95
N ASP A 50 -29.67 2.63 0.81
CA ASP A 50 -30.86 1.79 1.03
C ASP A 50 -31.59 1.51 -0.30
N HIS A 51 -32.61 0.64 -0.28
CA HIS A 51 -33.28 0.03 -1.45
C HIS A 51 -33.62 0.98 -2.64
N SER A 52 -33.75 2.29 -2.41
CA SER A 52 -34.07 3.30 -3.44
C SER A 52 -32.90 4.16 -3.91
N ASN A 53 -31.79 4.23 -3.16
CA ASN A 53 -30.66 5.12 -3.44
C ASN A 53 -29.32 4.42 -3.18
N VAL A 54 -29.02 3.43 -4.02
CA VAL A 54 -27.74 2.71 -3.98
C VAL A 54 -26.64 3.54 -4.65
N ILE A 55 -25.59 3.84 -3.90
CA ILE A 55 -24.32 4.38 -4.38
C ILE A 55 -23.35 3.20 -4.51
N ALA A 56 -22.80 2.98 -5.71
CA ALA A 56 -21.74 2.00 -5.93
C ALA A 56 -20.41 2.72 -6.13
N GLN A 57 -19.44 2.41 -5.28
CA GLN A 57 -18.08 2.95 -5.35
C GLN A 57 -17.12 1.84 -5.78
N SER A 58 -16.15 2.16 -6.63
CA SER A 58 -15.12 1.22 -7.06
C SER A 58 -13.77 1.91 -7.10
N LEU A 59 -12.77 1.34 -6.43
CA LEU A 59 -11.37 1.78 -6.43
C LEU A 59 -10.55 0.79 -7.23
N VAL A 60 -10.20 1.15 -8.46
CA VAL A 60 -9.70 0.21 -9.47
C VAL A 60 -8.70 0.86 -10.44
N PRO A 61 -7.39 0.57 -10.34
CA PRO A 61 -6.68 -0.03 -9.20
C PRO A 61 -6.30 1.01 -8.14
N THR A 62 -6.24 0.59 -6.88
CA THR A 62 -5.49 1.28 -5.82
C THR A 62 -4.09 0.71 -5.79
N THR A 63 -3.10 1.52 -6.16
CA THR A 63 -1.68 1.15 -6.19
C THR A 63 -0.96 1.73 -4.99
N LEU A 64 -0.32 0.86 -4.21
CA LEU A 64 0.50 1.22 -3.05
C LEU A 64 1.96 0.81 -3.32
N PHE A 65 2.83 1.80 -3.37
CA PHE A 65 4.27 1.63 -3.40
C PHE A 65 4.80 1.69 -1.96
N ARG A 66 5.61 0.72 -1.57
CA ARG A 66 6.21 0.63 -0.24
C ARG A 66 7.71 0.42 -0.39
N GLN A 67 8.49 1.37 0.09
CA GLN A 67 9.96 1.29 0.07
C GLN A 67 10.48 1.17 1.49
N GLY A 68 11.16 0.07 1.80
CA GLY A 68 11.93 -0.04 3.04
C GLY A 68 13.16 0.85 2.95
N ILE A 69 13.22 1.93 3.73
CA ILE A 69 14.37 2.84 3.79
C ILE A 69 15.40 2.29 4.78
N SER A 70 14.92 1.73 5.89
CA SER A 70 15.73 1.07 6.91
C SER A 70 14.90 0.00 7.61
N GLU A 71 15.50 -0.73 8.56
CA GLU A 71 14.75 -1.71 9.38
C GLU A 71 13.63 -1.09 10.23
N ARG A 72 13.57 0.24 10.33
CA ARG A 72 12.55 0.96 11.11
C ARG A 72 11.64 1.84 10.29
N PHE A 73 12.08 2.30 9.13
CA PHE A 73 11.38 3.30 8.34
C PHE A 73 10.95 2.73 6.99
N GLU A 74 9.68 2.87 6.68
CA GLU A 74 9.08 2.53 5.39
C GLU A 74 8.40 3.76 4.82
N LEU A 75 8.71 4.13 3.58
CA LEU A 75 8.00 5.16 2.83
C LEU A 75 6.88 4.53 2.02
N ARG A 76 5.76 5.24 1.91
CA ARG A 76 4.58 4.82 1.16
C ARG A 76 4.12 5.90 0.22
N ILE A 77 3.72 5.47 -0.97
CA ILE A 77 3.01 6.31 -1.94
C ILE A 77 1.78 5.53 -2.37
N LEU A 78 0.60 6.12 -2.22
CA LEU A 78 -0.66 5.53 -2.64
C LEU A 78 -1.30 6.42 -3.70
N SER A 79 -1.76 5.78 -4.77
CA SER A 79 -2.54 6.39 -5.83
C SER A 79 -3.73 5.48 -6.12
N GLN A 80 -4.91 6.03 -6.31
CA GLN A 80 -6.08 5.25 -6.66
C GLN A 80 -6.90 5.93 -7.75
N ILE A 81 -7.54 5.09 -8.56
CA ILE A 81 -8.56 5.53 -9.50
C ILE A 81 -9.91 5.20 -8.88
N GLU A 82 -10.76 6.21 -8.79
CA GLU A 82 -12.06 6.12 -8.16
C GLU A 82 -13.18 6.27 -9.19
N GLN A 83 -14.18 5.41 -9.06
CA GLN A 83 -15.42 5.47 -9.81
C GLN A 83 -16.60 5.43 -8.82
N ILE A 84 -17.45 6.45 -8.88
CA ILE A 84 -18.70 6.52 -8.12
C ILE A 84 -19.85 6.47 -9.11
N ARG A 85 -20.77 5.53 -8.89
CA ARG A 85 -22.03 5.42 -9.63
C ARG A 85 -23.17 5.75 -8.69
N PHE A 86 -23.98 6.71 -9.08
CA PHE A 86 -25.20 7.09 -8.38
C PHE A 86 -26.34 7.21 -9.39
N GLN A 87 -27.32 6.32 -9.30
CA GLN A 87 -28.39 6.19 -10.30
C GLN A 87 -27.79 6.06 -11.72
N GLU A 88 -28.12 6.98 -12.64
CA GLU A 88 -27.58 7.01 -14.00
C GLU A 88 -26.26 7.79 -14.14
N LYS A 89 -25.82 8.49 -13.08
CA LYS A 89 -24.58 9.28 -13.11
C LYS A 89 -23.38 8.42 -12.77
N ILE A 90 -22.32 8.56 -13.56
CA ILE A 90 -21.02 7.94 -13.32
C ILE A 90 -19.98 9.05 -13.24
N ILE A 91 -19.31 9.15 -12.10
CA ILE A 91 -18.16 10.03 -11.89
C ILE A 91 -16.93 9.15 -11.83
N LYS A 92 -15.88 9.50 -12.59
CA LYS A 92 -14.59 8.80 -12.59
C LYS A 92 -13.47 9.83 -12.46
N GLY A 93 -12.46 9.50 -11.68
CA GLY A 93 -11.29 10.35 -11.50
C GLY A 93 -10.11 9.61 -10.91
N ILE A 94 -8.96 10.26 -10.93
CA ILE A 94 -7.82 9.88 -10.11
C ILE A 94 -8.02 10.60 -8.77
N SER A 95 -7.87 9.90 -7.66
CA SER A 95 -7.90 10.52 -6.34
C SER A 95 -6.66 11.37 -6.11
N ASP A 96 -6.58 11.98 -4.94
CA ASP A 96 -5.35 12.58 -4.47
C ASP A 96 -4.22 11.55 -4.39
N LEU A 97 -3.00 12.02 -4.63
CA LEU A 97 -1.77 11.26 -4.39
C LEU A 97 -1.44 11.35 -2.91
N GLU A 98 -1.37 10.20 -2.24
CA GLU A 98 -1.06 10.12 -0.82
C GLU A 98 0.39 9.71 -0.61
N ILE A 99 1.06 10.39 0.33
CA ILE A 99 2.42 10.05 0.77
C ILE A 99 2.37 9.79 2.27
N GLY A 100 2.89 8.64 2.70
CA GLY A 100 2.88 8.22 4.08
C GLY A 100 4.19 7.58 4.51
N THR A 101 4.35 7.38 5.81
CA THR A 101 5.50 6.67 6.38
C THR A 101 5.04 5.69 7.44
N LYS A 102 5.80 4.63 7.64
CA LYS A 102 5.71 3.78 8.83
C LYS A 102 7.00 3.81 9.61
N ILE A 103 6.86 3.81 10.92
CA ILE A 103 7.97 3.82 11.85
C ILE A 103 7.79 2.65 12.82
N GLN A 104 8.72 1.70 12.81
CA GLN A 104 8.76 0.60 13.76
C GLN A 104 9.30 1.13 15.11
N LEU A 105 8.41 1.26 16.10
CA LEU A 105 8.78 1.74 17.44
C LEU A 105 9.47 0.66 18.27
N SER A 106 8.91 -0.56 18.28
CA SER A 106 9.40 -1.68 19.08
C SER A 106 9.36 -2.99 18.31
N ARG A 107 10.40 -3.81 18.44
CA ARG A 107 10.45 -5.15 17.86
C ARG A 107 10.56 -6.15 19.01
N LYS A 108 9.60 -7.08 19.13
CA LYS A 108 9.79 -8.23 20.03
C LYS A 108 10.83 -9.14 19.39
N ALA A 109 11.87 -9.50 20.14
CA ALA A 109 12.72 -10.62 19.76
C ALA A 109 11.85 -11.88 19.66
N GLN A 110 12.10 -12.73 18.66
CA GLN A 110 11.46 -14.04 18.56
C GLN A 110 11.73 -14.81 19.86
N SER A 111 10.73 -14.86 20.76
CA SER A 111 10.75 -15.79 21.87
C SER A 111 10.59 -17.17 21.28
N ARG A 112 11.58 -18.04 21.49
CA ARG A 112 11.55 -19.46 21.09
C ARG A 112 10.52 -20.17 21.98
N THR A 113 9.24 -19.93 21.77
CA THR A 113 8.20 -20.80 22.35
C THR A 113 8.12 -22.05 21.47
N GLN A 114 9.05 -22.98 21.68
CA GLN A 114 8.82 -24.37 21.32
C GLN A 114 7.75 -24.90 22.27
N ARG A 115 6.56 -25.20 21.75
CA ARG A 115 5.62 -26.07 22.46
C ARG A 115 6.19 -27.49 22.35
N ALA A 116 6.58 -28.03 23.50
CA ALA A 116 6.82 -29.46 23.68
C ALA A 116 5.48 -30.22 23.65
#